data_AF-A0A3Q0DSJ1-F1
#
_entry.id   AF-A0A3Q0DSJ1-F1
#
_cell.length_a   1.000
_cell.length_b   1.000
_cell.length_c   1.000
_cell.angle_alpha   90.00
_cell.angle_beta   90.00
_cell.angle_gamma   90.00
#
_symmetry.space_group_name_H-M   'P 1'
#
loop_
_entity.id
_entity.type
_entity.pdbx_description
1 polymer ?
#
loop_
_entity_poly.entity_id
_entity_poly.type
_entity_poly.pdbx_seq_one_letter_code
_entity_poly.pdbx_strand_id
1 'polypeptide(L)'
;MVERASRFVLVVAGSACFMLILYQYAGPGLSLGAPGRAPPDDLDLFPTPDPHYERKYYFPVRELQRALRFDMKGDDVIVFLHIQKTGGTTFGRHLVQNVRLEVPCDCRPGQKKCTCHR
;
A
#
# COMPACT_ATOMS: atom_id res chain seq x y z
N MET A 1 1.44 -32.29 -57.65
CA MET A 1 1.70 -30.83 -57.47
C MET A 1 1.02 -30.24 -56.23
N VAL A 2 -0.13 -30.77 -55.81
CA VAL A 2 -0.93 -30.23 -54.69
C VAL A 2 -0.34 -30.44 -53.28
N GLU A 3 0.32 -31.58 -53.03
CA GLU A 3 0.91 -31.87 -51.70
C GLU A 3 2.12 -31.00 -51.36
N ARG A 4 2.96 -30.67 -52.36
CA ARG A 4 4.08 -29.74 -52.16
C ARG A 4 3.57 -28.35 -51.83
N ALA A 5 2.56 -27.86 -52.55
CA ALA A 5 1.96 -26.56 -52.30
C ALA A 5 1.36 -26.47 -50.87
N SER A 6 0.67 -27.52 -50.40
CA SER A 6 0.13 -27.58 -49.04
C SER A 6 1.21 -27.51 -47.96
N ARG A 7 2.34 -28.24 -48.12
CA ARG A 7 3.48 -28.15 -47.20
C ARG A 7 4.13 -26.77 -47.18
N PHE A 8 4.30 -26.16 -48.35
CA PHE A 8 4.84 -24.79 -48.42
C PHE A 8 3.89 -23.78 -47.75
N VAL A 9 2.58 -23.91 -47.94
CA VAL A 9 1.59 -23.04 -47.29
C VAL A 9 1.62 -23.21 -45.76
N LEU A 10 1.72 -24.45 -45.25
CA LEU A 10 1.82 -24.69 -43.81
C LEU A 10 3.10 -24.12 -43.19
N VAL A 11 4.23 -24.22 -43.89
CA VAL A 11 5.51 -23.66 -43.41
C VAL A 11 5.47 -22.13 -43.38
N VAL A 12 4.90 -21.50 -44.42
CA VAL A 12 4.77 -20.04 -44.48
C VAL A 12 3.77 -19.52 -43.45
N ALA A 13 2.63 -20.18 -43.28
CA ALA A 13 1.65 -19.82 -42.26
C ALA A 13 2.22 -20.02 -40.84
N GLY A 14 2.95 -21.12 -40.62
CA GLY A 14 3.62 -21.40 -39.35
C GLY A 14 4.67 -20.35 -38.98
N SER A 15 5.51 -19.93 -39.94
CA SER A 15 6.54 -18.92 -39.68
C SER A 15 5.93 -17.54 -39.42
N ALA A 16 4.86 -17.18 -40.13
CA ALA A 16 4.11 -15.94 -39.89
C ALA A 16 3.49 -15.92 -38.48
N CYS A 17 2.85 -17.02 -38.05
CA CYS A 17 2.29 -17.13 -36.71
C CYS A 17 3.38 -17.03 -35.63
N PHE A 18 4.54 -17.68 -35.82
CA PHE A 18 5.64 -17.61 -34.86
C PHE A 18 6.22 -16.19 -34.72
N MET A 19 6.36 -15.47 -35.83
CA MET A 19 6.78 -14.06 -35.82
C MET A 19 5.76 -13.16 -35.12
N LEU A 20 4.46 -13.41 -35.28
CA LEU A 20 3.41 -12.68 -34.55
C LEU A 20 3.42 -12.96 -33.05
N ILE A 21 3.74 -14.19 -32.63
CA ILE A 21 3.87 -14.55 -31.21
C ILE A 21 5.09 -13.86 -30.60
N LEU A 22 6.24 -13.90 -31.28
CA LEU A 22 7.45 -13.20 -30.83
C LEU A 22 7.23 -11.69 -30.72
N TYR A 23 6.51 -11.09 -31.67
CA TYR A 23 6.19 -9.66 -31.65
C TYR A 23 5.32 -9.27 -30.45
N GLN A 24 4.27 -10.06 -30.15
CA GLN A 24 3.41 -9.85 -28.98
C GLN A 24 4.17 -10.04 -27.66
N TYR A 25 5.17 -10.92 -27.62
CA TYR A 25 5.95 -11.19 -26.41
C TYR A 25 7.06 -10.17 -26.17
N ALA A 26 7.68 -9.64 -27.24
CA ALA A 26 8.74 -8.63 -27.16
C ALA A 26 8.20 -7.20 -26.96
N GLY A 27 6.96 -6.93 -27.33
CA GLY A 27 6.31 -5.64 -27.14
C GLY A 27 4.90 -5.80 -26.59
N PRO A 28 4.67 -5.70 -25.27
CA PRO A 28 3.32 -5.78 -24.69
C PRO A 28 2.46 -4.53 -24.96
N GLY A 29 2.91 -3.61 -25.84
CA GLY A 29 2.38 -2.25 -25.94
C GLY A 29 1.61 -1.88 -27.22
N LEU A 30 1.52 -2.76 -28.23
CA LEU A 30 0.82 -2.43 -29.48
C LEU A 30 -0.38 -3.33 -29.72
N SER A 31 -1.38 -3.20 -28.86
CA SER A 31 -2.72 -3.75 -29.10
C SER A 31 -3.38 -2.94 -30.22
N LEU A 32 -3.27 -3.41 -31.46
CA LEU A 32 -4.08 -2.95 -32.60
C LEU A 32 -5.51 -3.48 -32.41
N GLY A 33 -6.30 -2.83 -31.56
CA GLY A 33 -7.72 -3.16 -31.43
C GLY A 33 -8.41 -2.76 -30.13
N ALA A 34 -8.57 -1.46 -29.87
CA ALA A 34 -9.73 -0.91 -29.15
C ALA A 34 -9.75 0.63 -29.26
N PRO A 35 -10.89 1.28 -29.59
CA PRO A 35 -11.05 2.72 -29.42
C PRO A 35 -11.34 2.99 -27.93
N GLY A 36 -10.33 2.79 -27.09
CA GLY A 36 -10.37 3.16 -25.69
C GLY A 36 -9.75 4.55 -25.53
N ARG A 37 -10.60 5.56 -25.40
CA ARG A 37 -10.28 6.95 -25.09
C ARG A 37 -9.22 7.02 -23.97
N ALA A 38 -7.97 7.34 -24.30
CA ALA A 38 -7.01 7.78 -23.29
C ALA A 38 -7.50 9.13 -22.73
N PRO A 39 -7.68 9.29 -21.42
CA PRO A 39 -7.89 10.62 -20.84
C PRO A 39 -6.61 11.44 -21.04
N PRO A 40 -6.71 12.75 -21.39
CA PRO A 40 -5.55 13.62 -21.43
C PRO A 40 -5.33 14.17 -20.02
N ASP A 41 -4.79 13.38 -19.11
CA ASP A 41 -4.44 13.87 -17.78
C ASP A 41 -3.14 13.20 -17.36
N ASP A 42 -2.03 13.95 -17.44
CA ASP A 42 -0.81 13.79 -16.60
C ASP A 42 0.36 14.68 -17.09
N LEU A 43 0.08 15.78 -17.79
CA LEU A 43 1.03 16.90 -17.86
C LEU A 43 0.61 17.90 -16.78
N ASP A 44 1.46 18.05 -15.76
CA ASP A 44 1.48 19.12 -14.74
C ASP A 44 0.98 18.80 -13.31
N LEU A 45 1.00 17.54 -12.86
CA LEU A 45 0.75 17.22 -11.43
C LEU A 45 1.97 17.25 -10.51
N PHE A 46 3.16 17.65 -11.00
CA PHE A 46 4.38 17.67 -10.18
C PHE A 46 4.87 19.10 -9.95
N PRO A 47 4.61 19.69 -8.77
CA PRO A 47 5.39 20.82 -8.29
C PRO A 47 6.86 20.39 -8.19
N THR A 48 7.74 21.29 -8.59
CA THR A 48 9.20 21.14 -8.72
C THR A 48 9.86 20.16 -7.73
N PRO A 49 10.77 19.29 -8.19
CA PRO A 49 11.49 18.37 -7.32
C PRO A 49 12.49 19.12 -6.44
N ASP A 50 12.14 19.33 -5.18
CA ASP A 50 13.12 19.69 -4.15
C ASP A 50 14.18 18.58 -4.03
N PRO A 51 15.48 18.91 -3.94
CA PRO A 51 16.58 17.92 -3.94
C PRO A 51 16.62 17.00 -2.71
N HIS A 52 15.74 17.23 -1.72
CA HIS A 52 15.55 16.36 -0.55
C HIS A 52 14.23 15.56 -0.59
N TYR A 53 13.51 15.56 -1.71
CA TYR A 53 12.20 14.94 -1.81
C TYR A 53 12.31 13.44 -2.08
N GLU A 54 12.37 12.64 -1.02
CA GLU A 54 12.01 11.22 -1.11
C GLU A 54 10.57 11.13 -1.63
N ARG A 55 10.31 10.22 -2.58
CA ARG A 55 9.01 10.05 -3.25
C ARG A 55 7.88 9.83 -2.22
N LYS A 56 7.14 10.88 -1.87
CA LYS A 56 6.01 10.80 -0.92
C LYS A 56 4.77 10.28 -1.63
N TYR A 57 4.09 9.32 -1.01
CA TYR A 57 2.77 8.87 -1.44
C TYR A 57 1.72 9.92 -1.08
N TYR A 58 0.80 10.23 -2.00
CA TYR A 58 -0.29 11.16 -1.76
C TYR A 58 -1.40 10.48 -0.96
N PHE A 59 -1.44 10.75 0.35
CA PHE A 59 -2.55 10.35 1.21
C PHE A 59 -3.67 11.40 1.15
N PRO A 60 -4.94 11.02 0.95
CA PRO A 60 -6.05 11.97 1.05
C PRO A 60 -6.18 12.46 2.50
N VAL A 61 -6.63 13.72 2.68
CA VAL A 61 -6.69 14.39 4.00
C VAL A 61 -7.43 13.56 5.06
N ARG A 62 -8.49 12.85 4.65
CA ARG A 62 -9.27 11.94 5.50
C ARG A 62 -8.45 10.82 6.16
N GLU A 63 -7.35 10.38 5.54
CA GLU A 63 -6.47 9.33 6.08
C GLU A 63 -5.41 9.89 7.05
N LEU A 64 -5.07 11.16 6.89
CA LEU A 64 -4.13 11.88 7.75
C LEU A 64 -4.81 12.34 9.05
N GLN A 65 -6.07 12.75 8.98
CA GLN A 65 -6.80 13.29 10.13
C GLN A 65 -7.42 12.19 11.00
N ARG A 66 -6.70 11.77 12.05
CA ARG A 66 -7.20 10.85 13.08
C ARG A 66 -7.59 11.59 14.37
N ALA A 67 -8.64 12.41 14.28
CA ALA A 67 -9.23 13.04 15.46
C ALA A 67 -10.39 12.18 15.96
N LEU A 68 -10.21 11.54 17.12
CA LEU A 68 -11.24 10.75 17.79
C LEU A 68 -11.53 11.39 19.16
N ARG A 69 -12.81 11.51 19.49
CA ARG A 69 -13.23 11.85 20.85
C ARG A 69 -13.15 10.57 21.67
N PHE A 70 -12.24 10.55 22.64
CA PHE A 70 -12.02 9.41 23.51
C PHE A 70 -12.65 9.66 24.88
N ASP A 71 -13.53 8.78 25.32
CA ASP A 71 -14.16 8.85 26.63
C ASP A 71 -13.71 7.69 27.53
N MET A 72 -12.80 7.97 28.46
CA MET A 72 -12.31 6.96 29.41
C MET A 72 -13.38 6.47 30.38
N LYS A 73 -14.38 7.29 30.73
CA LYS A 73 -15.49 6.87 31.60
C LYS A 73 -16.56 6.13 30.81
N GLY A 74 -16.62 6.36 29.50
CA GLY A 74 -17.44 5.65 28.53
C GLY A 74 -16.91 4.25 28.22
N ASP A 75 -17.44 3.62 27.20
CA ASP A 75 -17.11 2.23 26.85
C ASP A 75 -15.86 2.11 25.95
N ASP A 76 -15.11 3.20 25.78
CA ASP A 76 -13.97 3.26 24.87
C ASP A 76 -12.75 2.56 25.47
N VAL A 77 -12.11 1.70 24.66
CA VAL A 77 -10.91 0.95 25.08
C VAL A 77 -9.78 1.14 24.06
N ILE A 78 -8.61 1.56 24.55
CA ILE A 78 -7.39 1.62 23.73
C ILE A 78 -6.72 0.24 23.74
N VAL A 79 -6.51 -0.33 22.56
CA VAL A 79 -5.77 -1.59 22.38
C VAL A 79 -4.39 -1.27 21.80
N PHE A 80 -3.33 -1.51 22.59
CA PHE A 80 -1.95 -1.36 22.12
C PHE A 80 -1.40 -2.69 21.60
N LEU A 81 -1.25 -2.77 20.27
CA LEU A 81 -0.59 -3.91 19.63
C LEU A 81 0.95 -3.78 19.75
N HIS A 82 1.55 -4.60 20.61
CA HIS A 82 2.99 -4.57 20.85
C HIS A 82 3.76 -5.45 19.87
N ILE A 83 4.58 -4.83 19.00
CA ILE A 83 5.51 -5.50 18.09
C ILE A 83 6.91 -5.51 18.72
N GLN A 84 7.65 -6.60 18.52
CA GLN A 84 8.99 -6.74 19.09
C GLN A 84 9.97 -5.70 18.53
N LYS A 85 10.89 -5.23 19.39
CA LYS A 85 11.98 -4.29 19.05
C LYS A 85 11.54 -2.93 18.48
N THR A 86 10.26 -2.56 18.57
CA THR A 86 9.75 -1.24 18.16
C THR A 86 9.69 -0.22 19.30
N GLY A 87 10.40 -0.47 20.41
CA GLY A 87 10.34 0.39 21.60
C GLY A 87 9.02 0.29 22.38
N GLY A 88 8.20 -0.73 22.12
CA GLY A 88 6.88 -0.87 22.73
C GLY A 88 6.89 -1.07 24.26
N THR A 89 8.00 -1.49 24.86
CA THR A 89 8.17 -1.52 26.32
C THR A 89 8.20 -0.11 26.92
N THR A 90 8.94 0.81 26.30
CA THR A 90 9.00 2.22 26.70
C THR A 90 7.66 2.90 26.43
N PHE A 91 7.08 2.67 25.26
CA PHE A 91 5.78 3.24 24.91
C PHE A 91 4.67 2.76 25.87
N GLY A 92 4.60 1.46 26.16
CA GLY A 92 3.64 0.90 27.10
C GLY A 92 3.78 1.50 28.51
N ARG A 93 5.01 1.75 28.97
CA ARG A 93 5.25 2.46 30.24
C ARG A 93 4.68 3.88 30.21
N HIS A 94 4.85 4.61 29.11
CA HIS A 94 4.30 5.96 28.98
C HIS A 94 2.77 5.98 28.99
N LEU A 95 2.11 4.97 28.40
CA LEU A 95 0.65 4.88 28.43
C LEU A 95 0.09 4.76 29.84
N VAL A 96 0.76 4.04 30.75
CA VAL A 96 0.27 3.83 32.12
C VAL A 96 0.76 4.88 33.12
N GLN A 97 1.91 5.53 32.88
CA GLN A 97 2.53 6.46 33.84
C GLN A 97 2.46 7.93 33.45
N ASN A 98 2.29 8.28 32.16
CA ASN A 98 2.46 9.65 31.68
C ASN A 98 1.21 10.24 31.01
N VAL A 99 0.11 9.49 30.95
CA VAL A 99 -1.18 10.04 30.52
C VAL A 99 -1.83 10.74 31.70
N ARG A 100 -2.25 11.99 31.51
CA ARG A 100 -2.97 12.75 32.54
C ARG A 100 -4.42 12.31 32.58
N LEU A 101 -4.74 11.44 33.54
CA LEU A 101 -6.08 10.92 33.79
C LEU A 101 -6.65 11.53 35.07
N GLU A 102 -7.98 11.56 35.16
CA GLU A 102 -8.65 11.93 36.42
C GLU A 102 -8.31 10.92 37.53
N VAL A 103 -8.28 9.64 37.18
CA VAL A 103 -7.83 8.54 38.05
C VAL A 103 -6.57 7.92 37.43
N PRO A 104 -5.39 8.03 38.08
CA PRO A 104 -4.16 7.44 37.58
C PRO A 104 -4.18 5.91 37.72
N CYS A 105 -3.39 5.21 36.90
CA CYS A 105 -3.22 3.77 37.03
C CYS A 105 -2.41 3.38 38.27
N ASP A 106 -2.81 2.31 38.93
CA ASP A 106 -2.09 1.75 40.08
C ASP A 106 -0.97 0.82 39.62
N CYS A 107 0.27 1.30 39.73
CA CYS A 107 1.50 0.55 39.45
C CYS A 107 2.27 0.28 40.74
N ARG A 108 2.25 -0.95 41.26
CA ARG A 108 3.03 -1.33 42.46
C ARG A 108 4.48 -1.68 42.10
N PRO A 109 5.48 -1.20 42.87
CA PRO A 109 6.87 -1.58 42.65
C PRO A 109 7.03 -3.10 42.78
N GLY A 110 7.70 -3.72 41.79
CA GLY A 110 7.88 -5.17 41.70
C GLY A 110 6.84 -5.90 40.83
N GLN A 111 5.73 -5.26 40.45
CA GLN A 111 4.78 -5.85 39.50
C GLN A 111 5.05 -5.37 38.07
N LYS A 112 4.99 -6.29 37.10
CA LYS A 112 5.11 -5.96 35.67
C LYS A 112 3.82 -5.41 35.08
N LYS A 113 2.68 -5.61 35.76
CA LYS A 113 1.35 -5.20 35.33
C LYS A 113 0.86 -4.08 36.25
N CYS A 114 0.35 -3.00 35.66
CA CYS A 114 -0.41 -1.98 36.36
C CYS A 114 -1.91 -2.23 36.20
N THR A 115 -2.70 -1.76 37.15
CA THR A 115 -4.17 -1.80 37.07
C THR A 115 -4.65 -0.41 36.69
N CYS A 116 -5.22 -0.27 35.50
CA CYS A 116 -5.87 0.95 35.06
C CYS A 116 -7.38 0.73 35.12
N HIS A 117 -8.04 1.47 36.01
CA HIS A 117 -9.48 1.45 36.13
C HIS A 117 -10.11 2.37 35.08
N ARG A 118 -11.36 2.07 34.75
CA ARG A 118 -12.24 2.91 33.95
C ARG A 118 -12.76 4.06 34.80
#